data_AF-D9CI58-F1
#
_entry.id   AF-D9CI58-F1
#
_cell.length_a   1.000
_cell.length_b   1.000
_cell.length_c   1.000
_cell.angle_alpha   90.00
_cell.angle_beta   90.00
_cell.angle_gamma   90.00
#
_symmetry.space_group_name_H-M   'P 1'
#
loop_
_entity.id
_entity.type
_entity.pdbx_description
1 polymer ?
#
loop_
_entity_poly.entity_id
_entity_poly.type
_entity_poly.pdbx_seq_one_letter_code
_entity_poly.pdbx_strand_id
1 'polypeptide(L)'
;HQCRWGYANITELDDVVKNYQKFQIPVETIWSDIDYMDQYRDWTVDENTFPQAAFKTFLNGLHAEHLHWVPIVDAAIYVPNPSNGSESYPSYDRGHALDVFMKNEDGSEYIGAVWPGFTVFPDWSAPNVQEWWTNEFLAWFKEVPFDGIWLDMNEVSSFCVGSCGTGQIDMNPVHPPFSLPGERGSIIYSYPEGFNLTNSTEAAAATASSKAQDAYNSKANPPSTATTPYYQIPAVTPNVRNINHPPYAINNAQGSHDLAIHAVSPNATHHDGSSDYDVHSLWGSLETKATFEALLKVFPGKRPFLLARSTAPGSGKYTGHWGGD
;
A
#
# COMPACT_ATOMS: atom_id res chain seq x y z
N HIS A 1 -19.42 7.39 2.41
CA HIS A 1 -17.99 7.26 2.06
C HIS A 1 -17.93 6.74 0.63
N GLN A 2 -17.17 7.40 -0.25
CA GLN A 2 -16.97 7.00 -1.64
C GLN A 2 -15.47 6.87 -1.89
N CYS A 3 -15.04 5.74 -2.44
CA CYS A 3 -13.65 5.43 -2.77
C CYS A 3 -13.58 4.70 -4.12
N ARG A 4 -12.42 4.76 -4.77
CA ARG A 4 -12.08 3.95 -5.93
C ARG A 4 -10.56 3.97 -6.11
N TRP A 5 -9.97 2.80 -6.35
CA TRP A 5 -8.68 2.69 -6.99
C TRP A 5 -8.80 3.05 -8.48
N GLY A 6 -8.06 4.05 -8.93
CA GLY A 6 -8.01 4.50 -10.31
C GLY A 6 -8.77 5.79 -10.60
N TYR A 7 -8.92 6.70 -9.62
CA TYR A 7 -9.35 8.06 -9.95
C TYR A 7 -8.19 8.79 -10.64
N ALA A 8 -8.38 9.17 -11.91
CA ALA A 8 -7.27 9.55 -12.76
C ALA A 8 -6.67 10.94 -12.46
N ASN A 9 -7.45 11.85 -11.84
CA ASN A 9 -7.02 13.21 -11.49
C ASN A 9 -8.07 13.92 -10.62
N ILE A 10 -7.74 15.14 -10.15
CA ILE A 10 -8.64 15.98 -9.33
C ILE A 10 -9.98 16.28 -10.02
N THR A 11 -10.02 16.44 -11.35
CA THR A 11 -11.26 16.77 -12.07
C THR A 11 -12.26 15.62 -11.95
N GLU A 12 -11.80 14.37 -12.08
CA GLU A 12 -12.65 13.20 -11.88
C GLU A 12 -13.17 13.11 -10.45
N LEU A 13 -12.32 13.40 -9.46
CA LEU A 13 -12.71 13.40 -8.05
C LEU A 13 -13.79 14.45 -7.77
N ASP A 14 -13.63 15.67 -8.31
CA ASP A 14 -14.60 16.75 -8.22
C ASP A 14 -15.92 16.43 -8.93
N ASP A 15 -15.87 15.80 -10.11
CA ASP A 15 -17.06 15.34 -10.82
C ASP A 15 -17.84 14.27 -10.03
N VAL A 16 -17.15 13.38 -9.31
CA VAL A 16 -17.80 12.41 -8.42
C VAL A 16 -18.59 13.14 -7.33
N VAL A 17 -17.97 14.11 -6.65
CA VAL A 17 -18.65 14.90 -5.60
C VAL A 17 -19.87 15.63 -6.15
N LYS A 18 -19.69 16.34 -7.26
CA LYS A 18 -20.77 17.09 -7.93
C LYS A 18 -21.91 16.17 -8.38
N ASN A 19 -21.62 14.96 -8.82
CA ASN A 19 -22.66 14.01 -9.21
C ASN A 19 -23.47 13.51 -8.01
N TYR A 20 -22.82 13.17 -6.88
CA TYR A 20 -23.53 12.83 -5.64
C TYR A 20 -24.50 13.96 -5.23
N GLN A 21 -24.02 15.21 -5.25
CA GLN A 21 -24.84 16.39 -4.94
C GLN A 21 -25.99 16.58 -5.93
N LYS A 22 -25.69 16.51 -7.23
CA LYS A 22 -26.68 16.65 -8.32
C LYS A 22 -27.82 15.65 -8.20
N PHE A 23 -27.51 14.42 -7.84
CA PHE A 23 -28.51 13.35 -7.67
C PHE A 23 -29.06 13.24 -6.25
N GLN A 24 -28.69 14.17 -5.35
CA GLN A 24 -29.16 14.20 -3.96
C GLN A 24 -28.87 12.90 -3.20
N ILE A 25 -27.74 12.26 -3.52
CA ILE A 25 -27.26 11.07 -2.82
C ILE A 25 -26.34 11.54 -1.70
N PRO A 26 -26.60 11.18 -0.43
CA PRO A 26 -25.73 11.57 0.67
C PRO A 26 -24.31 11.01 0.52
N VAL A 27 -23.32 11.89 0.58
CA VAL A 27 -21.90 11.54 0.71
C VAL A 27 -21.29 12.45 1.77
N GLU A 28 -20.56 11.84 2.71
CA GLU A 28 -19.92 12.56 3.83
C GLU A 28 -18.40 12.67 3.65
N THR A 29 -17.82 11.70 2.94
CA THR A 29 -16.37 11.52 2.88
C THR A 29 -15.98 10.96 1.52
N ILE A 30 -14.99 11.61 0.92
CA ILE A 30 -14.34 11.19 -0.32
C ILE A 30 -12.97 10.62 0.01
N TRP A 31 -12.63 9.52 -0.63
CA TRP A 31 -11.41 8.78 -0.38
C TRP A 31 -10.56 8.80 -1.64
N SER A 32 -9.25 8.83 -1.45
CA SER A 32 -8.29 8.71 -2.54
C SER A 32 -7.36 7.55 -2.23
N ASP A 33 -7.34 6.60 -3.16
CA ASP A 33 -6.38 5.50 -3.21
C ASP A 33 -4.99 6.02 -3.66
N ILE A 34 -4.04 5.14 -3.91
CA ILE A 34 -2.63 5.46 -4.22
C ILE A 34 -2.45 6.38 -5.45
N ASP A 35 -3.49 6.57 -6.27
CA ASP A 35 -3.46 7.39 -7.50
C ASP A 35 -3.10 8.86 -7.24
N TYR A 36 -3.34 9.37 -6.02
CA TYR A 36 -3.02 10.76 -5.70
C TYR A 36 -1.52 11.00 -5.52
N MET A 37 -0.76 9.96 -5.20
CA MET A 37 0.65 10.04 -4.81
C MET A 37 1.56 10.18 -6.04
N ASP A 38 2.68 10.90 -5.90
CA ASP A 38 3.75 10.88 -6.91
C ASP A 38 4.38 9.49 -6.92
N GLN A 39 4.15 8.74 -8.00
CA GLN A 39 4.71 7.41 -8.20
C GLN A 39 4.47 6.46 -7.00
N TYR A 40 3.28 6.55 -6.39
CA TYR A 40 2.84 5.70 -5.26
C TYR A 40 3.64 5.88 -3.97
N ARG A 41 4.27 7.04 -3.78
CA ARG A 41 5.08 7.35 -2.59
C ARG A 41 4.23 8.04 -1.53
N ASP A 42 4.24 7.52 -0.31
CA ASP A 42 3.54 8.13 0.82
C ASP A 42 3.94 9.61 1.01
N TRP A 43 2.97 10.39 1.50
CA TRP A 43 3.14 11.82 1.80
C TRP A 43 3.57 12.70 0.62
N THR A 44 3.33 12.26 -0.61
CA THR A 44 3.51 13.04 -1.84
C THR A 44 2.19 13.25 -2.56
N VAL A 45 2.18 14.12 -3.57
CA VAL A 45 1.08 14.26 -4.53
C VAL A 45 1.65 14.31 -5.94
N ASP A 46 1.02 13.67 -6.92
CA ASP A 46 1.46 13.74 -8.31
C ASP A 46 1.14 15.12 -8.90
N GLU A 47 2.16 15.90 -9.27
CA GLU A 47 1.96 17.27 -9.76
C GLU A 47 1.29 17.36 -11.15
N ASN A 48 1.14 16.25 -11.87
CA ASN A 48 0.49 16.21 -13.18
C ASN A 48 -1.01 15.90 -13.07
N THR A 49 -1.39 14.94 -12.22
CA THR A 49 -2.78 14.48 -12.04
C THR A 49 -3.44 15.05 -10.80
N PHE A 50 -2.67 15.30 -9.74
CA PHE A 50 -3.09 15.94 -8.49
C PHE A 50 -2.24 17.17 -8.09
N PRO A 51 -2.11 18.20 -8.96
CA PRO A 51 -1.29 19.37 -8.66
C PRO A 51 -1.56 19.96 -7.28
N GLN A 52 -0.52 20.13 -6.47
CA GLN A 52 -0.67 20.36 -5.02
C GLN A 52 -1.56 21.59 -4.71
N ALA A 53 -1.38 22.68 -5.45
CA ALA A 53 -2.15 23.90 -5.29
C ALA A 53 -3.65 23.72 -5.64
N ALA A 54 -3.93 22.98 -6.72
CA ALA A 54 -5.30 22.67 -7.12
C ALA A 54 -5.95 21.70 -6.13
N PHE A 55 -5.19 20.71 -5.66
CA PHE A 55 -5.71 19.73 -4.72
C PHE A 55 -6.06 20.36 -3.37
N LYS A 56 -5.19 21.22 -2.85
CA LYS A 56 -5.48 22.03 -1.65
C LYS A 56 -6.74 22.89 -1.81
N THR A 57 -6.95 23.47 -2.99
CA THR A 57 -8.15 24.26 -3.29
C THR A 57 -9.40 23.38 -3.28
N PHE A 58 -9.34 22.20 -3.89
CA PHE A 58 -10.42 21.22 -3.87
C PHE A 58 -10.78 20.77 -2.44
N LEU A 59 -9.78 20.41 -1.62
CA LEU A 59 -9.99 19.98 -0.23
C LEU A 59 -10.60 21.08 0.64
N ASN A 60 -10.16 22.33 0.49
CA ASN A 60 -10.77 23.47 1.16
C ASN A 60 -12.25 23.64 0.76
N GLY A 61 -12.59 23.34 -0.50
CA GLY A 61 -13.97 23.32 -1.00
C GLY A 61 -14.81 22.24 -0.32
N LEU A 62 -14.29 21.02 -0.20
CA LEU A 62 -14.93 19.93 0.54
C LEU A 62 -15.23 20.36 1.99
N HIS A 63 -14.23 20.90 2.69
CA HIS A 63 -14.38 21.33 4.08
C HIS A 63 -15.37 22.47 4.25
N ALA A 64 -15.44 23.40 3.30
CA ALA A 64 -16.43 24.48 3.30
C ALA A 64 -17.88 23.98 3.16
N GLU A 65 -18.06 22.79 2.57
CA GLU A 65 -19.33 22.11 2.43
C GLU A 65 -19.56 21.03 3.51
N HIS A 66 -18.72 21.00 4.54
CA HIS A 66 -18.75 20.01 5.63
C HIS A 66 -18.52 18.55 5.18
N LEU A 67 -17.85 18.37 4.04
CA LEU A 67 -17.36 17.08 3.57
C LEU A 67 -15.94 16.83 4.09
N HIS A 68 -15.54 15.57 4.09
CA HIS A 68 -14.25 15.11 4.61
C HIS A 68 -13.43 14.39 3.52
N TRP A 69 -12.12 14.37 3.68
CA TRP A 69 -11.20 13.62 2.81
C TRP A 69 -10.34 12.63 3.60
N VAL A 70 -10.27 11.39 3.11
CA VAL A 70 -9.48 10.30 3.71
C VAL A 70 -8.55 9.69 2.65
N PRO A 71 -7.25 9.97 2.69
CA PRO A 71 -6.27 9.29 1.85
C PRO A 71 -5.88 7.90 2.39
N ILE A 72 -5.45 7.03 1.47
CA ILE A 72 -4.64 5.85 1.78
C ILE A 72 -3.21 6.26 2.18
N VAL A 73 -2.58 5.48 3.05
CA VAL A 73 -1.14 5.50 3.35
C VAL A 73 -0.73 4.04 3.44
N ASP A 74 0.31 3.68 2.69
CA ASP A 74 0.80 2.30 2.68
C ASP A 74 1.84 2.07 3.78
N ALA A 75 2.02 0.80 4.12
CA ALA A 75 2.97 0.37 5.14
C ALA A 75 4.45 0.60 4.78
N ALA A 76 4.78 0.67 3.49
CA ALA A 76 6.14 0.49 2.98
C ALA A 76 6.69 1.78 2.36
N ILE A 77 7.87 2.20 2.79
CA ILE A 77 8.48 3.48 2.42
C ILE A 77 9.45 3.28 1.26
N TYR A 78 9.24 4.02 0.18
CA TYR A 78 10.08 3.99 -1.02
C TYR A 78 11.56 4.25 -0.73
N VAL A 79 12.47 3.52 -1.38
CA VAL A 79 13.93 3.74 -1.31
C VAL A 79 14.44 4.39 -2.59
N PRO A 80 14.94 5.64 -2.57
CA PRO A 80 15.52 6.30 -3.74
C PRO A 80 16.62 5.47 -4.42
N ASN A 81 16.66 5.50 -5.76
CA ASN A 81 17.76 4.89 -6.50
C ASN A 81 19.02 5.78 -6.36
N PRO A 82 20.11 5.30 -5.74
CA PRO A 82 21.29 6.13 -5.50
C PRO A 82 22.03 6.52 -6.79
N SER A 83 21.82 5.78 -7.89
CA SER A 83 22.39 6.10 -9.21
C SER A 83 21.63 7.23 -9.90
N ASN A 84 20.41 7.55 -9.44
CA ASN A 84 19.60 8.65 -9.92
C ASN A 84 19.76 9.87 -9.01
N GLY A 85 20.84 10.64 -9.21
CA GLY A 85 21.18 11.77 -8.33
C GLY A 85 20.17 12.95 -8.28
N SER A 86 19.10 12.91 -9.07
CA SER A 86 17.96 13.85 -8.96
C SER A 86 16.81 13.34 -8.10
N GLU A 87 16.86 12.06 -7.72
CA GLU A 87 15.84 11.44 -6.88
C GLU A 87 16.14 11.73 -5.41
N SER A 88 15.17 12.35 -4.74
CA SER A 88 15.20 12.55 -3.29
C SER A 88 13.83 12.20 -2.75
N TYR A 89 13.82 11.46 -1.65
CA TYR A 89 12.60 11.16 -0.94
C TYR A 89 12.80 11.44 0.56
N PRO A 90 12.46 12.66 1.00
CA PRO A 90 12.81 13.12 2.34
C PRO A 90 12.26 12.25 3.48
N SER A 91 11.13 11.57 3.26
CA SER A 91 10.52 10.68 4.25
C SER A 91 11.38 9.45 4.52
N TYR A 92 11.96 8.85 3.48
CA TYR A 92 12.99 7.81 3.61
C TYR A 92 14.24 8.36 4.28
N ASP A 93 14.78 9.47 3.78
CA ASP A 93 16.03 10.05 4.29
C ASP A 93 15.97 10.33 5.80
N ARG A 94 14.84 10.85 6.29
CA ARG A 94 14.60 11.10 7.72
C ARG A 94 14.46 9.82 8.54
N GLY A 95 13.77 8.81 8.02
CA GLY A 95 13.63 7.51 8.69
C GLY A 95 14.96 6.76 8.75
N HIS A 96 15.69 6.73 7.64
CA HIS A 96 17.01 6.12 7.53
C HIS A 96 18.00 6.74 8.51
N ALA A 97 18.02 8.08 8.60
CA ALA A 97 18.88 8.80 9.54
C ALA A 97 18.56 8.52 11.02
N LEU A 98 17.32 8.08 11.32
CA LEU A 98 16.86 7.75 12.67
C LEU A 98 16.90 6.25 12.98
N ASP A 99 17.34 5.43 12.02
CA ASP A 99 17.42 3.97 12.13
C ASP A 99 16.08 3.34 12.53
N VAL A 100 15.00 3.65 11.79
CA VAL A 100 13.63 3.24 12.16
C VAL A 100 13.07 2.07 11.35
N PHE A 101 13.86 1.48 10.46
CA PHE A 101 13.40 0.42 9.54
C PHE A 101 13.86 -0.97 9.96
N MET A 102 13.08 -1.99 9.60
CA MET A 102 13.42 -3.40 9.80
C MET A 102 14.76 -3.76 9.15
N LYS A 103 15.46 -4.73 9.72
CA LYS A 103 16.82 -5.12 9.30
C LYS A 103 16.88 -6.57 8.84
N ASN A 104 17.86 -6.88 7.99
CA ASN A 104 18.32 -8.24 7.75
C ASN A 104 19.16 -8.74 8.94
N GLU A 105 19.41 -10.05 8.99
CA GLU A 105 20.24 -10.69 10.03
C GLU A 105 21.68 -10.15 10.10
N ASP A 106 22.19 -9.57 8.99
CA ASP A 106 23.51 -8.95 8.93
C ASP A 106 23.52 -7.47 9.37
N GLY A 107 22.37 -6.91 9.74
CA GLY A 107 22.17 -5.53 10.17
C GLY A 107 21.95 -4.52 9.04
N SER A 108 21.95 -4.95 7.76
CA SER A 108 21.52 -4.09 6.65
C SER A 108 20.01 -3.85 6.69
N GLU A 109 19.51 -2.79 6.04
CA GLU A 109 18.06 -2.57 5.93
C GLU A 109 17.40 -3.70 5.13
N TYR A 110 16.25 -4.17 5.61
CA TYR A 110 15.40 -5.08 4.86
C TYR A 110 14.69 -4.31 3.75
N ILE A 111 14.91 -4.72 2.50
CA ILE A 111 14.39 -4.06 1.30
C ILE A 111 13.51 -5.04 0.53
N GLY A 112 12.20 -4.87 0.66
CA GLY A 112 11.20 -5.60 -0.12
C GLY A 112 10.75 -4.80 -1.33
N ALA A 113 9.56 -5.12 -1.85
CA ALA A 113 8.93 -4.36 -2.93
C ALA A 113 7.43 -4.18 -2.68
N VAL A 114 6.88 -2.98 -2.93
CA VAL A 114 5.43 -2.68 -2.96
C VAL A 114 5.17 -1.74 -4.15
N TRP A 115 4.13 -0.90 -4.12
CA TRP A 115 3.71 -0.06 -5.23
C TRP A 115 4.80 0.87 -5.77
N PRO A 116 5.56 1.60 -4.93
CA PRO A 116 6.57 2.51 -5.46
C PRO A 116 7.88 1.79 -5.86
N GLY A 117 7.92 0.44 -5.86
CA GLY A 117 9.13 -0.33 -6.11
C GLY A 117 9.78 -0.85 -4.85
N PHE A 118 11.11 -0.80 -4.80
CA PHE A 118 11.86 -1.20 -3.61
C PHE A 118 11.55 -0.27 -2.43
N THR A 119 11.27 -0.91 -1.30
CA THR A 119 10.73 -0.28 -0.11
C THR A 119 11.36 -0.86 1.15
N VAL A 120 11.47 -0.02 2.17
CA VAL A 120 11.78 -0.40 3.55
C VAL A 120 10.50 -0.39 4.39
N PHE A 121 10.51 -1.10 5.50
CA PHE A 121 9.35 -1.26 6.37
C PHE A 121 9.67 -0.68 7.75
N PRO A 122 8.84 0.23 8.29
CA PRO A 122 9.00 0.71 9.66
C PRO A 122 9.07 -0.44 10.67
N ASP A 123 10.01 -0.35 11.59
CA ASP A 123 10.10 -1.23 12.74
C ASP A 123 9.47 -0.55 13.95
N TRP A 124 8.29 -1.01 14.34
CA TRP A 124 7.53 -0.46 15.46
C TRP A 124 8.19 -0.66 16.84
N SER A 125 9.28 -1.43 16.92
CA SER A 125 10.12 -1.57 18.11
C SER A 125 11.29 -0.56 18.15
N ALA A 126 11.59 0.11 17.04
CA ALA A 126 12.72 1.03 16.96
C ALA A 126 12.49 2.27 17.85
N PRO A 127 13.49 2.74 18.61
CA PRO A 127 13.30 3.79 19.62
C PRO A 127 12.68 5.10 19.09
N ASN A 128 12.96 5.46 17.84
CA ASN A 128 12.56 6.75 17.24
C ASN A 128 11.40 6.62 16.23
N VAL A 129 10.86 5.42 16.00
CA VAL A 129 9.85 5.18 14.95
C VAL A 129 8.57 6.01 15.16
N GLN A 130 8.10 6.10 16.41
CA GLN A 130 6.89 6.87 16.72
C GLN A 130 7.09 8.37 16.44
N GLU A 131 8.27 8.92 16.78
CA GLU A 131 8.58 10.33 16.53
C GLU A 131 8.65 10.60 15.04
N TRP A 132 9.38 9.78 14.29
CA TRP A 132 9.47 9.87 12.84
C TRP A 132 8.08 9.79 12.19
N TRP A 133 7.32 8.74 12.45
CA TRP A 133 5.98 8.52 11.88
C TRP A 133 5.02 9.69 12.19
N THR A 134 5.05 10.19 13.43
CA THR A 134 4.24 11.36 13.83
C THR A 134 4.65 12.61 13.07
N ASN A 135 5.96 12.83 12.89
CA ASN A 135 6.48 13.99 12.18
C ASN A 135 6.16 13.97 10.68
N GLU A 136 6.13 12.80 10.05
CA GLU A 136 5.71 12.65 8.65
C GLU A 136 4.25 13.08 8.47
N PHE A 137 3.33 12.58 9.32
CA PHE A 137 1.93 13.01 9.29
C PHE A 137 1.75 14.50 9.60
N LEU A 138 2.49 15.04 10.58
CA LEU A 138 2.43 16.47 10.91
C LEU A 138 2.99 17.36 9.80
N ALA A 139 4.02 16.90 9.09
CA ALA A 139 4.58 17.62 7.95
C ALA A 139 3.58 17.62 6.79
N TRP A 140 3.05 16.44 6.45
CA TRP A 140 2.13 16.30 5.33
C TRP A 140 0.80 17.03 5.56
N PHE A 141 0.25 17.00 6.77
CA PHE A 141 -0.99 17.71 7.09
C PHE A 141 -0.92 19.24 6.86
N LYS A 142 0.27 19.85 6.94
CA LYS A 142 0.46 21.29 6.63
C LYS A 142 0.27 21.58 5.13
N GLU A 143 0.65 20.61 4.31
CA GLU A 143 0.58 20.70 2.86
C GLU A 143 -0.81 20.31 2.37
N VAL A 144 -1.33 19.18 2.85
CA VAL A 144 -2.57 18.55 2.40
C VAL A 144 -3.48 18.24 3.61
N PRO A 145 -4.59 18.97 3.82
CA PRO A 145 -5.44 18.79 4.99
C PRO A 145 -6.37 17.58 4.83
N PHE A 146 -6.02 16.45 5.44
CA PHE A 146 -6.86 15.24 5.55
C PHE A 146 -7.69 15.21 6.85
N ASP A 147 -8.69 14.32 6.92
CA ASP A 147 -9.61 14.20 8.06
C ASP A 147 -9.55 12.83 8.77
N GLY A 148 -8.86 11.89 8.16
CA GLY A 148 -8.61 10.54 8.68
C GLY A 148 -7.64 9.81 7.76
N ILE A 149 -7.24 8.59 8.14
CA ILE A 149 -6.29 7.79 7.36
C ILE A 149 -6.86 6.41 7.08
N TRP A 150 -6.57 5.91 5.89
CA TRP A 150 -6.73 4.52 5.52
C TRP A 150 -5.33 3.88 5.44
N LEU A 151 -5.05 2.92 6.32
CA LEU A 151 -3.82 2.13 6.28
C LEU A 151 -4.06 0.86 5.49
N ASP A 152 -3.23 0.64 4.49
CA ASP A 152 -3.28 -0.56 3.67
C ASP A 152 -1.91 -1.23 3.54
N MET A 153 -1.90 -2.45 2.98
CA MET A 153 -0.67 -3.22 2.73
C MET A 153 0.09 -3.63 4.00
N ASN A 154 -0.56 -3.58 5.16
CA ASN A 154 0.06 -3.66 6.48
C ASN A 154 -0.01 -5.04 7.17
N GLU A 155 -0.13 -6.12 6.42
CA GLU A 155 0.08 -7.49 6.94
C GLU A 155 1.41 -7.73 7.66
N VAL A 156 2.62 -7.40 7.17
CA VAL A 156 2.96 -6.46 6.07
C VAL A 156 3.29 -7.11 4.73
N SER A 157 2.66 -6.59 3.67
CA SER A 157 2.70 -7.17 2.32
C SER A 157 4.01 -6.85 1.61
N SER A 158 4.47 -7.79 0.77
CA SER A 158 5.57 -7.55 -0.17
C SER A 158 5.36 -8.29 -1.49
N PHE A 159 5.71 -7.66 -2.61
CA PHE A 159 5.57 -8.20 -3.96
C PHE A 159 6.72 -9.13 -4.36
N CYS A 160 7.77 -9.22 -3.54
CA CYS A 160 8.88 -10.13 -3.74
C CYS A 160 9.08 -11.03 -2.51
N VAL A 161 9.72 -12.18 -2.72
CA VAL A 161 10.12 -13.08 -1.63
C VAL A 161 11.50 -12.67 -1.15
N GLY A 162 11.66 -12.50 0.17
CA GLY A 162 12.94 -12.09 0.73
C GLY A 162 13.18 -10.58 0.67
N SER A 163 14.34 -10.19 1.18
CA SER A 163 14.88 -8.83 1.05
C SER A 163 15.43 -8.61 -0.37
N CYS A 164 14.54 -8.65 -1.37
CA CYS A 164 14.90 -8.73 -2.78
C CYS A 164 15.66 -7.50 -3.31
N GLY A 165 15.50 -6.33 -2.69
CA GLY A 165 16.19 -5.10 -3.09
C GLY A 165 17.55 -4.92 -2.41
N THR A 166 17.91 -5.72 -1.41
CA THR A 166 19.20 -5.59 -0.73
C THR A 166 20.35 -5.86 -1.69
N GLY A 167 21.21 -4.86 -1.86
CA GLY A 167 22.32 -4.91 -2.82
C GLY A 167 21.91 -4.68 -4.28
N GLN A 168 20.64 -4.36 -4.55
CA GLN A 168 20.11 -4.11 -5.90
C GLN A 168 19.33 -2.79 -6.01
N ILE A 169 19.45 -1.89 -5.03
CA ILE A 169 18.71 -0.61 -5.01
C ILE A 169 18.95 0.27 -6.25
N ASP A 170 20.06 0.08 -6.95
CA ASP A 170 20.37 0.74 -8.23
C ASP A 170 19.46 0.26 -9.38
N MET A 171 18.80 -0.87 -9.20
CA MET A 171 17.80 -1.43 -10.13
C MET A 171 16.36 -1.08 -9.76
N ASN A 172 16.14 -0.21 -8.76
CA ASN A 172 14.80 0.05 -8.23
C ASN A 172 13.80 0.41 -9.34
N PRO A 173 12.82 -0.47 -9.66
CA PRO A 173 11.76 -0.12 -10.56
C PRO A 173 10.77 0.75 -9.78
N VAL A 174 10.59 2.02 -10.14
CA VAL A 174 9.56 2.86 -9.49
C VAL A 174 8.16 2.48 -10.02
N HIS A 175 7.78 1.22 -9.80
CA HIS A 175 6.58 0.54 -10.29
C HIS A 175 6.54 -0.89 -9.73
N PRO A 176 5.36 -1.48 -9.45
CA PRO A 176 5.26 -2.91 -9.14
C PRO A 176 5.78 -3.82 -10.27
N PRO A 177 6.14 -5.08 -9.99
CA PRO A 177 6.65 -6.02 -10.99
C PRO A 177 5.58 -6.58 -11.96
N PHE A 178 4.36 -6.05 -11.91
CA PHE A 178 3.22 -6.47 -12.73
C PHE A 178 2.50 -5.23 -13.30
N SER A 179 1.82 -5.40 -14.44
CA SER A 179 1.10 -4.29 -15.07
C SER A 179 -0.12 -3.86 -14.25
N LEU A 180 -0.33 -2.55 -14.14
CA LEU A 180 -1.49 -1.97 -13.48
C LEU A 180 -2.66 -1.76 -14.45
N PRO A 181 -3.92 -1.77 -13.97
CA PRO A 181 -5.07 -1.42 -14.79
C PRO A 181 -4.93 0.00 -15.37
N GLY A 182 -5.13 0.14 -16.68
CA GLY A 182 -5.01 1.42 -17.39
C GLY A 182 -3.65 1.65 -18.08
N GLU A 183 -2.63 0.85 -17.76
CA GLU A 183 -1.32 0.96 -18.40
C GLU A 183 -1.30 0.50 -19.86
N ARG A 184 -0.21 0.82 -20.56
CA ARG A 184 0.02 0.36 -21.93
C ARG A 184 0.04 -1.17 -21.99
N GLY A 185 -1.02 -1.75 -22.54
CA GLY A 185 -1.21 -3.21 -22.65
C GLY A 185 -2.17 -3.81 -21.62
N SER A 186 -2.64 -3.00 -20.67
CA SER A 186 -3.61 -3.36 -19.62
C SER A 186 -4.81 -2.41 -19.63
N ILE A 187 -5.42 -2.21 -20.80
CA ILE A 187 -6.54 -1.28 -20.96
C ILE A 187 -7.77 -1.80 -20.20
N ILE A 188 -8.44 -0.91 -19.48
CA ILE A 188 -9.69 -1.19 -18.77
C ILE A 188 -10.85 -1.12 -19.76
N TYR A 189 -11.41 -2.27 -20.12
CA TYR A 189 -12.60 -2.37 -20.98
C TYR A 189 -13.90 -2.61 -20.19
N SER A 190 -13.84 -2.59 -18.85
CA SER A 190 -15.02 -2.75 -18.01
C SER A 190 -15.86 -1.47 -18.00
N TYR A 191 -17.17 -1.63 -18.14
CA TYR A 191 -18.15 -0.56 -18.00
C TYR A 191 -19.05 -0.83 -16.80
N PRO A 192 -19.74 0.19 -16.26
CA PRO A 192 -20.73 0.02 -15.20
C PRO A 192 -21.79 -1.02 -15.57
N GLU A 193 -22.33 -1.70 -14.56
CA GLU A 193 -23.44 -2.63 -14.75
C GLU A 193 -24.61 -1.94 -15.47
N GLY A 194 -25.19 -2.63 -16.46
CA GLY A 194 -26.28 -2.10 -17.26
C GLY A 194 -25.87 -1.15 -18.40
N PHE A 195 -24.57 -0.84 -18.58
CA PHE A 195 -24.12 -0.02 -19.72
C PHE A 195 -24.50 -0.64 -21.08
N ASN A 196 -24.55 -1.96 -21.16
CA ASN A 196 -25.03 -2.69 -22.34
C ASN A 196 -26.51 -2.40 -22.69
N LEU A 197 -27.33 -1.99 -21.70
CA LEU A 197 -28.73 -1.63 -21.92
C LEU A 197 -28.87 -0.25 -22.58
N THR A 198 -27.95 0.66 -22.26
CA THR A 198 -27.95 2.03 -22.79
C THR A 198 -27.12 2.17 -24.07
N ASN A 199 -26.08 1.35 -24.24
CA ASN A 199 -25.18 1.40 -25.39
C ASN A 199 -24.61 0.00 -25.73
N SER A 200 -25.44 -0.83 -26.36
CA SER A 200 -25.11 -2.22 -26.66
C SER A 200 -23.93 -2.39 -27.61
N THR A 201 -23.74 -1.47 -28.56
CA THR A 201 -22.67 -1.55 -29.58
C THR A 201 -21.31 -1.33 -28.95
N GLU A 202 -21.17 -0.29 -28.11
CA GLU A 202 -19.93 -0.01 -27.42
C GLU A 202 -19.60 -1.11 -26.40
N ALA A 203 -20.59 -1.59 -25.65
CA ALA A 203 -20.41 -2.70 -24.72
C ALA A 203 -19.90 -3.98 -25.42
N ALA A 204 -20.43 -4.28 -26.62
CA ALA A 204 -19.97 -5.41 -27.41
C ALA A 204 -18.53 -5.23 -27.93
N ALA A 205 -18.20 -4.03 -28.39
CA ALA A 205 -16.84 -3.69 -28.84
C ALA A 205 -15.83 -3.81 -27.70
N ALA A 206 -16.14 -3.25 -26.53
CA ALA A 206 -15.31 -3.35 -25.33
C ALA A 206 -15.09 -4.79 -24.88
N THR A 207 -16.15 -5.60 -24.87
CA THR A 207 -16.06 -7.04 -24.56
C THR A 207 -15.14 -7.77 -25.53
N ALA A 208 -15.21 -7.46 -26.83
CA ALA A 208 -14.33 -8.06 -27.83
C ALA A 208 -12.87 -7.63 -27.63
N SER A 209 -12.63 -6.35 -27.34
CA SER A 209 -11.29 -5.83 -27.06
C SER A 209 -10.69 -6.42 -25.78
N SER A 210 -11.48 -6.58 -24.71
CA SER A 210 -11.05 -7.26 -23.49
C SER A 210 -10.55 -8.68 -23.79
N LYS A 211 -11.34 -9.47 -24.54
CA LYS A 211 -10.95 -10.83 -24.93
C LYS A 211 -9.69 -10.86 -25.80
N ALA A 212 -9.53 -9.86 -26.69
CA ALA A 212 -8.34 -9.75 -27.52
C ALA A 212 -7.09 -9.43 -26.70
N GLN A 213 -7.21 -8.54 -25.71
CA GLN A 213 -6.14 -8.23 -24.76
C GLN A 213 -5.79 -9.45 -23.92
N ASP A 214 -6.77 -10.15 -23.34
CA ASP A 214 -6.53 -11.37 -22.55
C ASP A 214 -5.81 -12.45 -23.37
N ALA A 215 -6.20 -12.63 -24.64
CA ALA A 215 -5.56 -13.57 -25.55
C ALA A 215 -4.14 -13.15 -25.95
N TYR A 216 -3.86 -11.84 -26.05
CA TYR A 216 -2.51 -11.31 -26.28
C TYR A 216 -1.62 -11.53 -25.04
N ASN A 217 -2.11 -11.14 -23.86
CA ASN A 217 -1.40 -11.24 -22.58
C ASN A 217 -1.10 -12.70 -22.24
N SER A 218 -2.04 -13.62 -22.46
CA SER A 218 -1.83 -15.06 -22.27
C SER A 218 -0.78 -15.68 -23.21
N LYS A 219 -0.52 -15.06 -24.38
CA LYS A 219 0.55 -15.49 -25.31
C LYS A 219 1.90 -14.87 -24.95
N ALA A 220 1.91 -13.61 -24.52
CA ALA A 220 3.11 -12.90 -24.13
C ALA A 220 3.70 -13.46 -22.81
N ASN A 221 2.82 -13.77 -21.86
CA ASN A 221 3.14 -14.37 -20.57
C ASN A 221 2.41 -15.70 -20.44
N PRO A 222 2.92 -16.78 -21.07
CA PRO A 222 2.29 -18.09 -20.94
C PRO A 222 2.21 -18.47 -19.46
N PRO A 223 1.06 -19.00 -18.99
CA PRO A 223 0.92 -19.41 -17.60
C PRO A 223 2.03 -20.39 -17.25
N SER A 224 2.68 -20.15 -16.11
CA SER A 224 3.61 -21.10 -15.52
C SER A 224 2.89 -22.44 -15.38
N THR A 225 3.34 -23.44 -16.14
CA THR A 225 2.88 -24.84 -16.05
C THR A 225 3.44 -25.56 -14.83
N ALA A 226 4.01 -24.83 -13.86
CA ALA A 226 4.38 -25.40 -12.58
C ALA A 226 3.09 -25.75 -11.83
N THR A 227 2.61 -26.98 -12.03
CA THR A 227 1.87 -27.68 -10.98
C THR A 227 2.81 -27.75 -9.79
N THR A 228 2.68 -26.80 -8.85
CA THR A 228 3.37 -26.88 -7.57
C THR A 228 2.95 -28.21 -6.96
N PRO A 229 3.87 -29.18 -6.79
CA PRO A 229 3.52 -30.42 -6.14
C PRO A 229 2.93 -30.08 -4.79
N TYR A 230 1.81 -30.72 -4.48
CA TYR A 230 1.21 -30.73 -3.17
C TYR A 230 2.30 -30.78 -2.08
N TYR A 231 2.34 -29.76 -1.22
CA TYR A 231 2.99 -29.80 0.09
C TYR A 231 4.35 -30.53 0.10
N GLN A 232 5.39 -29.97 -0.54
CA GLN A 232 6.75 -30.48 -0.29
C GLN A 232 7.20 -30.02 1.08
N ILE A 233 7.06 -30.91 2.07
CA ILE A 233 7.64 -30.70 3.40
C ILE A 233 9.15 -30.47 3.19
N PRO A 234 9.68 -29.30 3.56
CA PRO A 234 11.10 -29.01 3.45
C PRO A 234 11.91 -30.08 4.20
N ALA A 235 13.08 -30.44 3.67
CA ALA A 235 13.98 -31.34 4.37
C ALA A 235 14.36 -30.74 5.75
N VAL A 236 13.87 -31.35 6.83
CA VAL A 236 14.18 -30.92 8.19
C VAL A 236 15.64 -31.22 8.46
N THR A 237 16.45 -30.18 8.65
CA THR A 237 17.83 -30.33 9.09
C THR A 237 17.83 -30.41 10.63
N PRO A 238 18.27 -31.53 11.24
CA PRO A 238 18.26 -31.67 12.69
C PRO A 238 19.05 -30.53 13.37
N ASN A 239 18.46 -29.95 14.42
CA ASN A 239 19.02 -28.85 15.22
C ASN A 239 19.22 -27.51 14.49
N VAL A 240 18.63 -27.31 13.31
CA VAL A 240 18.62 -26.02 12.62
C VAL A 240 17.19 -25.45 12.61
N ARG A 241 17.00 -24.25 13.17
CA ARG A 241 15.71 -23.54 13.10
C ARG A 241 15.59 -22.88 11.74
N ASN A 242 14.78 -23.43 10.86
CA ASN A 242 14.39 -22.76 9.61
C ASN A 242 13.08 -22.02 9.83
N ILE A 243 13.15 -20.70 9.94
CA ILE A 243 11.97 -19.85 10.22
C ILE A 243 11.16 -19.52 8.97
N ASN A 244 11.79 -19.48 7.81
CA ASN A 244 11.07 -19.29 6.54
C ASN A 244 10.29 -20.56 6.14
N HIS A 245 10.82 -21.73 6.53
CA HIS A 245 10.20 -23.03 6.31
C HIS A 245 10.18 -23.87 7.61
N PRO A 246 9.24 -23.58 8.53
CA PRO A 246 9.19 -24.27 9.82
C PRO A 246 8.85 -25.77 9.65
N PRO A 247 9.29 -26.63 10.59
CA PRO A 247 9.05 -28.08 10.52
C PRO A 247 7.56 -28.45 10.58
N TYR A 248 6.74 -27.59 11.19
CA TYR A 248 5.29 -27.64 11.10
C TYR A 248 4.84 -26.47 10.23
N ALA A 249 4.29 -26.79 9.06
CA ALA A 249 3.77 -25.78 8.19
C ALA A 249 2.28 -25.58 8.41
N ILE A 250 1.89 -24.33 8.63
CA ILE A 250 0.50 -23.91 8.67
C ILE A 250 -0.12 -24.00 7.27
N ASN A 251 -1.45 -24.09 7.20
CA ASN A 251 -2.20 -24.07 5.94
C ASN A 251 -2.26 -22.65 5.35
N ASN A 252 -1.11 -22.07 5.02
CA ASN A 252 -1.01 -20.77 4.35
C ASN A 252 -1.55 -20.89 2.92
N ALA A 253 -2.33 -19.90 2.47
CA ALA A 253 -3.01 -19.90 1.17
C ALA A 253 -2.06 -20.03 -0.03
N GLN A 254 -0.78 -19.71 0.16
CA GLN A 254 0.26 -19.73 -0.88
C GLN A 254 0.75 -21.13 -1.27
N GLY A 255 0.38 -22.17 -0.50
CA GLY A 255 0.52 -23.58 -0.89
C GLY A 255 1.94 -24.16 -0.96
N SER A 256 2.99 -23.35 -0.79
CA SER A 256 4.41 -23.75 -0.91
C SER A 256 5.11 -24.00 0.43
N HIS A 257 4.42 -23.81 1.56
CA HIS A 257 4.98 -23.78 2.93
C HIS A 257 5.95 -22.64 3.24
N ASP A 258 6.25 -21.80 2.27
CA ASP A 258 7.06 -20.61 2.47
C ASP A 258 6.22 -19.52 3.14
N LEU A 259 6.67 -19.08 4.31
CA LEU A 259 6.03 -18.00 5.04
C LEU A 259 6.38 -16.61 4.49
N ALA A 260 7.41 -16.49 3.65
CA ALA A 260 7.85 -15.22 3.06
C ALA A 260 7.11 -14.85 1.77
N ILE A 261 6.16 -15.67 1.29
CA ILE A 261 5.42 -15.37 0.07
C ILE A 261 4.36 -14.30 0.34
N HIS A 262 4.41 -13.23 -0.46
CA HIS A 262 3.52 -12.07 -0.42
C HIS A 262 3.60 -11.23 0.86
N ALA A 263 4.66 -11.38 1.64
CA ALA A 263 4.84 -10.68 2.90
C ALA A 263 6.33 -10.47 3.22
N VAL A 264 6.63 -9.62 4.22
CA VAL A 264 7.99 -9.55 4.78
C VAL A 264 8.42 -10.92 5.29
N SER A 265 9.70 -11.23 5.10
CA SER A 265 10.24 -12.55 5.42
C SER A 265 10.38 -12.76 6.93
N PRO A 266 10.08 -13.96 7.44
CA PRO A 266 10.20 -14.24 8.88
C PRO A 266 11.60 -14.01 9.48
N ASN A 267 12.66 -14.07 8.66
CA ASN A 267 14.03 -13.79 9.10
C ASN A 267 14.42 -12.30 9.09
N ALA A 268 13.50 -11.39 8.72
CA ALA A 268 13.68 -9.99 9.04
C ALA A 268 13.77 -9.81 10.57
N THR A 269 14.50 -8.80 11.00
CA THR A 269 14.85 -8.57 12.40
C THR A 269 14.43 -7.17 12.84
N HIS A 270 14.10 -7.07 14.12
CA HIS A 270 13.64 -5.85 14.79
C HIS A 270 14.68 -5.35 15.81
N HIS A 271 14.62 -4.08 16.16
CA HIS A 271 15.54 -3.39 17.07
C HIS A 271 15.48 -3.93 18.51
N ASP A 272 14.36 -4.51 18.92
CA ASP A 272 14.23 -5.19 20.21
C ASP A 272 14.84 -6.61 20.24
N GLY A 273 15.40 -7.05 19.10
CA GLY A 273 16.02 -8.36 18.93
C GLY A 273 15.05 -9.48 18.56
N SER A 274 13.76 -9.18 18.36
CA SER A 274 12.81 -10.14 17.82
C SER A 274 13.02 -10.37 16.32
N SER A 275 12.56 -11.53 15.84
CA SER A 275 12.44 -11.83 14.42
C SER A 275 11.00 -11.59 13.96
N ASP A 276 10.80 -11.23 12.69
CA ASP A 276 9.46 -11.04 12.13
C ASP A 276 8.64 -12.32 12.25
N TYR A 277 9.27 -13.50 12.24
CA TYR A 277 8.62 -14.78 12.56
C TYR A 277 7.76 -14.73 13.84
N ASP A 278 8.21 -14.02 14.87
CA ASP A 278 7.54 -13.98 16.17
C ASP A 278 6.49 -12.86 16.26
N VAL A 279 6.60 -11.80 15.45
CA VAL A 279 5.79 -10.57 15.56
C VAL A 279 4.98 -10.22 14.32
N HIS A 280 5.10 -10.98 13.22
CA HIS A 280 4.50 -10.71 11.91
C HIS A 280 3.02 -10.30 12.01
N SER A 281 2.20 -11.13 12.66
CA SER A 281 0.75 -10.89 12.79
C SER A 281 0.38 -9.72 13.70
N LEU A 282 1.35 -9.06 14.35
CA LEU A 282 1.15 -7.85 15.14
C LEU A 282 1.48 -6.58 14.35
N TRP A 283 2.19 -6.68 13.22
CA TRP A 283 2.77 -5.55 12.52
C TRP A 283 1.73 -4.45 12.20
N GLY A 284 0.66 -4.80 11.49
CA GLY A 284 -0.41 -3.83 11.16
C GLY A 284 -1.13 -3.26 12.38
N SER A 285 -1.18 -3.98 13.49
CA SER A 285 -1.77 -3.48 14.74
C SER A 285 -0.84 -2.49 15.46
N LEU A 286 0.47 -2.68 15.34
CA LEU A 286 1.47 -1.77 15.86
C LEU A 286 1.50 -0.48 15.04
N GLU A 287 1.48 -0.57 13.71
CA GLU A 287 1.30 0.57 12.82
C GLU A 287 0.01 1.32 13.15
N THR A 288 -1.12 0.62 13.24
CA THR A 288 -2.40 1.20 13.57
C THR A 288 -2.34 2.02 14.86
N LYS A 289 -1.71 1.48 15.90
CA LYS A 289 -1.53 2.17 17.17
C LYS A 289 -0.64 3.42 16.98
N ALA A 290 0.47 3.29 16.26
CA ALA A 290 1.38 4.40 16.00
C ALA A 290 0.73 5.54 15.21
N THR A 291 -0.05 5.20 14.17
CA THR A 291 -0.85 6.13 13.39
C THR A 291 -1.93 6.78 14.24
N PHE A 292 -2.65 6.03 15.08
CA PHE A 292 -3.64 6.61 16.00
C PHE A 292 -3.00 7.65 16.94
N GLU A 293 -1.82 7.35 17.49
CA GLU A 293 -1.05 8.28 18.34
C GLU A 293 -0.59 9.53 17.56
N ALA A 294 -0.17 9.37 16.30
CA ALA A 294 0.16 10.48 15.41
C ALA A 294 -1.06 11.35 15.12
N LEU A 295 -2.21 10.76 14.81
CA LEU A 295 -3.44 11.49 14.51
C LEU A 295 -4.00 12.27 15.71
N LEU A 296 -3.75 11.82 16.94
CA LEU A 296 -4.04 12.62 18.14
C LEU A 296 -3.21 13.91 18.22
N LYS A 297 -2.02 13.93 17.60
CA LYS A 297 -1.18 15.14 17.49
C LYS A 297 -1.59 16.01 16.31
N VAL A 298 -1.98 15.40 15.18
CA VAL A 298 -2.50 16.10 14.00
C VAL A 298 -3.83 16.80 14.33
N PHE A 299 -4.72 16.15 15.08
CA PHE A 299 -6.05 16.65 15.41
C PHE A 299 -6.28 16.78 16.94
N PRO A 300 -5.62 17.72 17.64
CA PRO A 300 -5.76 17.86 19.09
C PRO A 300 -7.22 18.03 19.52
N GLY A 301 -7.66 17.20 20.47
CA GLY A 301 -9.01 17.26 21.04
C GLY A 301 -10.11 16.68 20.15
N LYS A 302 -9.79 16.15 18.97
CA LYS A 302 -10.73 15.42 18.11
C LYS A 302 -10.51 13.92 18.23
N ARG A 303 -11.54 13.14 17.90
CA ARG A 303 -11.41 11.68 17.73
C ARG A 303 -10.80 11.41 16.35
N PRO A 304 -9.66 10.70 16.25
CA PRO A 304 -9.13 10.26 14.96
C PRO A 304 -10.09 9.32 14.23
N PHE A 305 -10.13 9.41 12.91
CA PHE A 305 -10.69 8.39 12.05
C PHE A 305 -9.55 7.61 11.39
N LEU A 306 -9.55 6.29 11.58
CA LEU A 306 -8.56 5.37 11.07
C LEU A 306 -9.27 4.10 10.58
N LEU A 307 -8.88 3.62 9.41
CA LEU A 307 -9.33 2.34 8.84
C LEU A 307 -8.08 1.53 8.48
N ALA A 308 -7.95 0.28 8.95
CA ALA A 308 -6.75 -0.53 8.68
C ALA A 308 -7.10 -1.94 8.15
N ARG A 309 -6.26 -2.46 7.24
CA ARG A 309 -6.47 -3.80 6.66
C ARG A 309 -6.11 -4.90 7.66
N SER A 310 -4.84 -5.01 8.01
CA SER A 310 -4.33 -6.00 8.95
C SER A 310 -4.70 -5.64 10.39
N THR A 311 -5.18 -6.64 11.14
CA THR A 311 -5.59 -6.48 12.54
C THR A 311 -5.21 -7.68 13.39
N ALA A 312 -5.10 -7.46 14.70
CA ALA A 312 -4.86 -8.46 15.72
C ALA A 312 -5.81 -8.20 16.92
N PRO A 313 -5.91 -9.12 17.90
CA PRO A 313 -6.73 -8.88 19.09
C PRO A 313 -6.37 -7.56 19.78
N GLY A 314 -7.34 -6.65 19.82
CA GLY A 314 -7.19 -5.31 20.42
C GLY A 314 -7.13 -4.15 19.43
N SER A 315 -6.99 -4.38 18.11
CA SER A 315 -6.92 -3.29 17.11
C SER A 315 -8.16 -2.40 17.10
N GLY A 316 -9.35 -2.94 17.43
CA GLY A 316 -10.60 -2.17 17.52
C GLY A 316 -10.60 -1.07 18.60
N LYS A 317 -9.58 -1.01 19.46
CA LYS A 317 -9.34 0.15 20.34
C LYS A 317 -8.90 1.40 19.58
N TYR A 318 -8.29 1.23 18.40
CA TYR A 318 -7.60 2.28 17.64
C TYR A 318 -8.19 2.52 16.25
N THR A 319 -8.74 1.49 15.59
CA THR A 319 -9.14 1.57 14.16
C THR A 319 -10.45 0.86 13.85
N GLY A 320 -11.08 1.27 12.76
CA GLY A 320 -12.07 0.46 12.04
C GLY A 320 -11.40 -0.54 11.09
N HIS A 321 -12.20 -1.47 10.54
CA HIS A 321 -11.77 -2.48 9.58
C HIS A 321 -12.85 -2.67 8.50
N TRP A 322 -12.47 -3.14 7.31
CA TRP A 322 -13.37 -3.49 6.21
C TRP A 322 -13.04 -4.90 5.70
N GLY A 323 -13.93 -5.51 4.91
CA GLY A 323 -13.81 -6.90 4.49
C GLY A 323 -12.61 -7.25 3.59
N GLY A 324 -11.79 -6.29 3.19
CA GLY A 324 -10.73 -6.50 2.20
C GLY A 324 -11.27 -6.83 0.82
N ASP A 325 -10.36 -7.32 -0.03
CA ASP A 325 -10.62 -7.87 -1.36
C ASP A 325 -10.69 -9.40 -1.35
#